data_AF-A0A229SJR2-F1
#
_entry.id   AF-A0A229SJR2-F1
#
_cell.length_a   1.000
_cell.length_b   1.000
_cell.length_c   1.000
_cell.angle_alpha   90.00
_cell.angle_beta   90.00
_cell.angle_gamma   90.00
#
_symmetry.space_group_name_H-M   'P 1'
#
loop_
_entity.id
_entity.type
_entity.pdbx_description
1 polymer ?
#
loop_
_entity_poly.entity_id
_entity_poly.type
_entity_poly.pdbx_seq_one_letter_code
_entity_poly.pdbx_strand_id
1 'polypeptide(L)' 'MMESFWGTIQLELLDSKSWKTRDELANAIFEWIECWYNPKRRHSKIGMHSPATFEAIARPPDVTT' A
#
# COMPACT_ATOMS: atom_id res chain seq x y z
N MET A 1 -12.11 -12.19 -3.19
CA MET A 1 -12.56 -10.79 -3.01
C MET A 1 -11.41 -9.89 -3.42
N MET A 2 -11.61 -8.96 -4.36
CA MET A 2 -10.58 -8.00 -4.73
C MET A 2 -10.68 -6.83 -3.75
N GLU A 3 -9.69 -6.67 -2.87
CA GLU A 3 -9.61 -5.46 -2.05
C GLU A 3 -9.38 -4.28 -3.00
N SER A 4 -10.31 -3.33 -3.01
CA SER A 4 -10.14 -2.09 -3.77
C SER A 4 -9.17 -1.20 -3.01
N PHE A 5 -8.05 -0.84 -3.64
CA PHE A 5 -7.08 0.11 -3.09
C PHE A 5 -7.77 1.37 -2.52
N TRP A 6 -8.67 1.96 -3.30
CA TRP A 6 -9.42 3.16 -2.90
C TRP A 6 -10.41 2.91 -1.78
N GLY A 7 -11.03 1.73 -1.73
CA GLY A 7 -11.91 1.37 -0.61
C GLY A 7 -11.13 1.19 0.70
N THR A 8 -9.95 0.58 0.62
CA THR A 8 -9.07 0.36 1.77
C THR A 8 -8.50 1.68 2.30
N ILE A 9 -7.96 2.55 1.44
CA ILE A 9 -7.42 3.84 1.89
C ILE A 9 -8.51 4.75 2.45
N GLN A 10 -9.72 4.70 1.89
CA GLN A 10 -10.84 5.48 2.43
C GLN A 10 -11.19 5.04 3.84
N LEU A 11 -11.42 3.74 4.04
CA LEU A 11 -11.82 3.18 5.33
C LEU A 11 -10.73 3.27 6.39
N GLU A 12 -9.48 2.95 6.04
CA GLU A 12 -8.40 2.81 7.02
C GLU A 12 -7.65 4.12 7.30
N LEU A 13 -7.61 5.05 6.33
CA LEU A 13 -6.90 6.32 6.47
C LEU A 13 -7.82 7.53 6.42
N LEU A 14 -8.59 7.72 5.34
CA LEU A 14 -9.32 8.97 5.12
C LEU A 14 -10.42 9.19 6.18
N ASP A 15 -11.16 8.15 6.53
CA ASP A 15 -12.22 8.19 7.54
C ASP A 15 -11.71 8.01 8.98
N SER A 16 -10.41 7.79 9.18
CA SER A 16 -9.84 7.52 10.52
C SER A 16 -9.86 8.74 11.45
N LYS A 17 -9.75 9.94 10.89
CA LYS A 17 -9.79 11.22 11.63
C LYS A 17 -10.08 12.39 10.71
N SER A 18 -10.43 13.53 11.30
CA SER A 18 -10.50 14.81 10.57
C SER A 18 -9.10 15.38 10.35
N TRP A 19 -8.84 15.84 9.12
CA TRP A 19 -7.57 16.44 8.70
C TRP A 19 -7.69 17.96 8.71
N LYS A 20 -6.69 18.65 9.28
CA LYS A 20 -6.75 20.13 9.39
C LYS A 20 -6.31 20.81 8.10
N THR A 21 -5.37 20.19 7.39
CA THR A 21 -4.83 20.74 6.15
C THR A 21 -4.69 19.66 5.08
N ARG A 22 -4.65 20.10 3.82
CA ARG A 22 -4.37 19.20 2.69
C ARG A 22 -2.95 18.62 2.75
N ASP A 23 -2.01 19.36 3.33
CA ASP A 23 -0.62 18.92 3.49
C ASP A 23 -0.51 17.78 4.51
N GLU A 24 -1.20 17.89 5.65
CA GLU A 24 -1.29 16.82 6.65
C GLU A 24 -1.85 15.53 6.03
N LEU A 25 -2.94 15.67 5.25
CA LEU A 25 -3.54 14.55 4.55
C LEU A 25 -2.59 13.94 3.51
N ALA A 26 -1.91 14.77 2.71
CA ALA A 26 -0.98 14.29 1.69
C ALA A 26 0.19 13.52 2.32
N ASN A 27 0.78 14.03 3.40
CA ASN A 27 1.85 13.35 4.14
C ASN A 27 1.38 12.02 4.73
N ALA A 28 0.17 11.98 5.28
CA ALA A 28 -0.39 10.75 5.82
C ALA A 28 -0.71 9.71 4.74
N ILE A 29 -1.19 10.14 3.56
CA ILE A 29 -1.37 9.26 2.40
C ILE A 29 -0.03 8.69 1.97
N PHE A 30 1.01 9.53 1.85
CA PHE A 30 2.34 9.08 1.48
C PHE A 30 2.90 8.06 2.48
N GLU A 31 2.86 8.38 3.77
CA GLU A 31 3.32 7.46 4.82
C GLU A 31 2.53 6.14 4.81
N TRP A 32 1.21 6.22 4.67
CA TRP A 32 0.38 5.02 4.63
C TRP A 32 0.71 4.14 3.42
N ILE A 33 0.96 4.72 2.24
CA ILE A 33 1.33 3.96 1.04
C ILE A 33 2.72 3.32 1.21
N GLU A 34 3.73 4.13 1.57
CA GLU A 34 5.13 3.71 1.54
C GLU A 34 5.55 2.88 2.77
N CYS A 35 5.01 3.19 3.96
CA CYS A 35 5.42 2.55 5.20
C CYS A 35 4.50 1.39 5.61
N TRP A 36 3.28 1.33 5.06
CA TRP A 36 2.28 0.33 5.42
C TRP A 36 1.75 -0.46 4.21
N TYR A 37 1.18 0.18 3.20
CA TYR A 37 0.48 -0.52 2.11
C TYR A 37 1.46 -1.36 1.27
N ASN A 38 2.42 -0.72 0.61
CA ASN A 38 3.38 -1.36 -0.26
C ASN A 38 4.23 -2.44 0.46
N PRO A 39 4.83 -2.17 1.64
CA PRO A 39 5.71 -3.15 2.28
C PRO A 39 4.97 -4.22 3.09
N LYS A 40 3.83 -3.90 3.74
CA LYS A 40 3.25 -4.75 4.80
C LYS A 40 1.84 -5.27 4.50
N ARG A 41 1.02 -4.56 3.71
CA ARG A 41 -0.38 -4.98 3.50
C ARG A 41 -0.44 -6.26 2.69
N ARG A 42 -1.02 -7.32 3.25
CA ARG A 42 -1.15 -8.62 2.58
C ARG A 42 -2.45 -8.70 1.80
N HIS A 43 -2.39 -9.13 0.54
CA HIS A 43 -3.58 -9.33 -0.28
C HIS A 43 -3.80 -10.81 -0.63
N SER A 44 -5.02 -11.30 -0.42
CA SER A 44 -5.39 -12.69 -0.74
C SER A 44 -5.20 -13.04 -2.22
N LYS A 45 -5.36 -12.06 -3.12
CA LYS A 45 -5.20 -12.23 -4.57
C LYS A 45 -3.75 -12.48 -5.00
N ILE A 46 -2.77 -11.98 -4.23
CA ILE A 46 -1.33 -12.15 -4.51
C ILE A 46 -0.69 -13.15 -3.54
N GLY A 47 -1.45 -14.17 -3.11
CA GLY A 47 -0.94 -15.23 -2.25
C GLY A 47 -0.63 -14.78 -0.82
N MET A 48 -1.34 -13.76 -0.32
CA MET A 48 -1.08 -13.14 0.99
C MET A 48 0.32 -12.51 1.11
N HIS A 49 0.91 -12.11 -0.01
CA HIS A 49 2.10 -11.25 -0.04
C HIS A 49 1.71 -9.77 -0.01
N SER A 50 2.67 -8.92 0.34
CA SER A 50 2.54 -7.48 0.10
C SER A 50 2.85 -7.11 -1.34
N PRO A 51 2.35 -5.96 -1.85
CA PRO A 51 2.65 -5.52 -3.21
C PRO A 51 4.15 -5.52 -3.52
N ALA A 52 4.97 -4.95 -2.63
CA ALA A 52 6.42 -4.93 -2.82
C ALA A 52 7.05 -6.33 -2.84
N THR A 53 6.56 -7.24 -1.99
CA THR A 53 7.05 -8.64 -1.96
C THR A 53 6.66 -9.36 -3.25
N PHE A 54 5.44 -9.17 -3.72
CA PHE A 54 4.95 -9.77 -4.95
C PHE A 54 5.74 -9.28 -6.17
N GLU A 55 6.00 -7.97 -6.26
CA GLU A 55 6.86 -7.40 -7.32
C GLU A 55 8.29 -7.92 -7.26
N ALA A 56 8.86 -8.06 -6.07
CA ALA A 56 10.21 -8.60 -5.88
C ALA A 56 10.31 -10.08 -6.30
N ILE A 57 9.26 -10.88 -6.06
CA ILE A 57 9.19 -12.28 -6.51
C ILE A 57 8.98 -12.36 -8.04
N ALA A 58 8.16 -11.47 -8.59
CA ALA A 58 7.82 -11.46 -10.02
C ALA A 58 8.97 -10.93 -10.90
N ARG A 59 9.86 -10.09 -10.35
CA ARG A 59 11.05 -9.62 -11.05
C ARG A 59 12.11 -10.73 -11.04
N PRO A 60 12.55 -11.26 -12.20
CA PRO A 60 13.71 -12.15 -12.22
C PRO A 60 14.93 -11.41 -11.66
N PRO A 61 15.88 -12.09 -10.99
CA PRO A 61 17.13 -11.46 -10.60
C PRO A 61 17.76 -10.85 -11.85
N ASP A 62 18.15 -9.59 -11.76
CA ASP A 62 18.87 -8.91 -12.83
C ASP A 62 20.15 -9.71 -13.10
N VAL A 63 20.15 -10.51 -14.18
CA VAL A 63 21.34 -11.17 -14.70
C VAL A 63 22.17 -10.08 -15.36
N THR A 64 22.92 -9.36 -14.53
CA THR A 64 24.03 -8.53 -14.97
C THR A 64 25.28 -8.98 -14.21
N THR A 65 25.95 -10.00 -14.74
CA THR A 65 27.39 -10.25 -14.61
C THR A 65 27.83 -11.10 -15.80
#